data_AF-A0A2T7E3N5-F1
#
_entry.id   AF-A0A2T7E3N5-F1
#
_cell.length_a   1.000
_cell.length_b   1.000
_cell.length_c   1.000
_cell.angle_alpha   90.00
_cell.angle_beta   90.00
_cell.angle_gamma   90.00
#
_symmetry.space_group_name_H-M   'P 1'
#
loop_
_entity.id
_entity.type
_entity.pdbx_description
1 polymer ?
#
loop_
_entity_poly.entity_id
_entity_poly.type
_entity_poly.pdbx_seq_one_letter_code
_entity_poly.pdbx_strand_id
1 'polypeptide(L)'
;MDANGADLRGCTIRACGGGKGSGVFSTAAPEPGATDGVVMVVPLDLAVTPMRVLQDPLVGPRCRALFEEGGVDDRLLVMLFLMAERRRPGSLWKPYLDMLPSTFGSSLWFSEEELAELEGTTLYRATVIQRKSMQSLFDEKVKGLVEELLHADESASVIMLVILLTLYDASPLMLKYWPVVCSQGIGASSTEVVFEDFLWANSIFWTRALNIPLPHSYVFPGLCGDQHTRTDDDVCDSGLPAHQETDVKAKDSTADENSKSRNTESIWVEGLVPGIDFCNHNVKALATWEVDSVGNATGVPASMYLMLADKSSVEVGAEIYINYGNKGNEELLYLYGFVIDNNPDDFLMVHYPVEALRQIQSADIKMRLLEIQKGELRCLLPRSLLDNGFFGIHSSEDKDNKKNISPFSSYSWSGQRKVPSYLHKIVFPQEFMSTLRTIAMQDHELEQVASLLGEV
;
A
#
# COMPACT_ATOMS: atom_id res chain seq x y z
N MET A 1 -23.64 -3.22 -0.95
CA MET A 1 -23.19 -2.25 -1.97
C MET A 1 -24.37 -1.43 -2.46
N ASP A 2 -25.29 -2.00 -3.23
CA ASP A 2 -26.45 -1.28 -3.79
C ASP A 2 -27.31 -0.57 -2.72
N ALA A 3 -27.59 -1.25 -1.61
CA ALA A 3 -28.34 -0.68 -0.48
C ALA A 3 -27.67 0.54 0.17
N ASN A 4 -26.38 0.76 -0.09
CA ASN A 4 -25.58 1.86 0.46
C ASN A 4 -25.04 2.78 -0.65
N GLY A 5 -25.70 2.83 -1.82
CA GLY A 5 -25.41 3.83 -2.86
C GLY A 5 -24.23 3.52 -3.79
N ALA A 6 -23.64 2.33 -3.72
CA ALA A 6 -22.73 1.88 -4.77
C ALA A 6 -23.51 1.53 -6.06
N ASP A 7 -22.93 1.84 -7.21
CA ASP A 7 -23.57 1.73 -8.52
C ASP A 7 -22.66 0.97 -9.50
N LEU A 8 -23.08 -0.24 -9.90
CA LEU A 8 -22.38 -1.10 -10.84
C LEU A 8 -22.86 -0.81 -12.27
N ARG A 9 -22.13 0.05 -12.98
CA ARG A 9 -22.47 0.53 -14.33
C ARG A 9 -21.96 -0.38 -15.43
N GLY A 10 -22.70 -1.44 -15.71
CA GLY A 10 -22.30 -2.37 -16.76
C GLY A 10 -21.10 -3.24 -16.36
N CYS A 11 -20.96 -3.53 -15.07
CA CYS A 11 -20.07 -4.58 -14.58
C CYS A 11 -20.74 -5.45 -13.52
N THR A 12 -20.10 -6.58 -13.19
CA THR A 12 -20.54 -7.50 -12.14
C THR A 12 -19.32 -8.16 -11.49
N ILE A 13 -19.43 -8.54 -10.23
CA ILE A 13 -18.38 -9.27 -9.51
C ILE A 13 -18.70 -10.76 -9.56
N ARG A 14 -17.76 -11.58 -10.03
CA ARG A 14 -17.94 -13.04 -10.17
C ARG A 14 -16.68 -13.78 -9.77
N ALA A 15 -16.81 -15.04 -9.39
CA ALA A 15 -15.66 -15.92 -9.19
C ALA A 15 -14.95 -16.19 -10.53
N CYS A 16 -13.63 -16.07 -10.57
CA CYS A 16 -12.80 -16.27 -11.77
C CYS A 16 -12.54 -17.77 -12.09
N GLY A 17 -12.97 -18.68 -11.20
CA GLY A 17 -12.70 -20.11 -11.31
C GLY A 17 -11.24 -20.49 -10.98
N GLY A 18 -10.98 -21.80 -10.83
CA GLY A 18 -9.62 -22.33 -10.65
C GLY A 18 -8.85 -21.81 -9.42
N GLY A 19 -9.56 -21.38 -8.36
CA GLY A 19 -8.93 -20.85 -7.15
C GLY A 19 -8.43 -19.40 -7.24
N LYS A 20 -8.64 -18.69 -8.36
CA LYS A 20 -8.20 -17.29 -8.56
C LYS A 20 -9.02 -16.23 -7.82
N GLY A 21 -9.91 -16.64 -6.92
CA GLY A 21 -10.81 -15.74 -6.21
C GLY A 21 -11.87 -15.11 -7.13
N SER A 22 -12.24 -13.87 -6.82
CA SER A 22 -13.25 -13.08 -7.52
C SER A 22 -12.61 -12.00 -8.38
N GLY A 23 -13.32 -11.60 -9.44
CA GLY A 23 -12.92 -10.57 -10.39
C GLY A 23 -14.11 -9.69 -10.77
N VAL A 24 -13.82 -8.52 -11.32
CA VAL A 24 -14.82 -7.62 -11.90
C VAL A 24 -14.91 -7.91 -13.40
N PHE A 25 -16.12 -8.08 -13.91
CA PHE A 25 -16.36 -8.41 -15.32
C PHE A 25 -17.32 -7.42 -15.96
N SER A 26 -17.06 -7.10 -17.22
CA SER A 26 -17.98 -6.30 -18.03
C SER A 26 -19.31 -7.04 -18.24
N THR A 27 -20.39 -6.28 -18.36
CA THR A 27 -21.72 -6.76 -18.75
C THR A 27 -22.23 -5.92 -19.92
N ALA A 28 -23.35 -6.31 -20.51
CA ALA A 28 -23.96 -5.50 -21.58
C ALA A 28 -24.21 -4.07 -21.05
N ALA A 29 -23.87 -3.07 -21.88
CA ALA A 29 -23.91 -1.67 -21.47
C ALA A 29 -25.31 -1.27 -20.96
N PRO A 30 -25.41 -0.47 -19.88
CA PRO A 30 -26.65 0.21 -19.56
C PRO A 30 -27.01 1.23 -20.67
N GLU A 31 -28.29 1.58 -20.74
CA GLU A 31 -28.95 2.41 -21.77
C GLU A 31 -28.21 3.73 -22.13
N PRO A 32 -28.52 4.33 -23.30
CA PRO A 32 -27.84 5.55 -23.78
C PRO A 32 -27.94 6.68 -22.75
N GLY A 33 -26.81 7.04 -22.13
CA GLY A 33 -26.75 8.04 -21.06
C GLY A 33 -25.69 7.77 -19.97
N ALA A 34 -25.11 6.57 -19.95
CA ALA A 34 -23.99 6.25 -19.06
C ALA A 34 -22.75 7.11 -19.40
N THR A 35 -22.24 7.81 -18.40
CA THR A 35 -20.99 8.60 -18.42
C THR A 35 -19.85 7.80 -19.06
N ASP A 36 -19.12 8.45 -19.97
CA ASP A 36 -18.08 7.86 -20.83
C ASP A 36 -17.07 7.05 -20.00
N GLY A 37 -17.02 5.72 -20.19
CA GLY A 37 -16.06 4.83 -19.53
C GLY A 37 -16.30 4.42 -18.07
N VAL A 38 -17.17 5.09 -17.29
CA VAL A 38 -17.38 4.73 -15.87
C VAL A 38 -18.14 3.40 -15.74
N VAL A 39 -17.56 2.44 -15.01
CA VAL A 39 -18.10 1.08 -14.85
C VAL A 39 -18.52 0.73 -13.43
N MET A 40 -18.01 1.40 -12.42
CA MET A 40 -18.40 1.19 -11.02
C MET A 40 -18.22 2.50 -10.25
N VAL A 41 -19.16 2.83 -9.37
CA VAL A 41 -19.09 3.97 -8.45
C VAL A 41 -19.32 3.46 -7.04
N VAL A 42 -18.43 3.80 -6.12
CA VAL A 42 -18.48 3.38 -4.71
C VAL A 42 -18.36 4.60 -3.82
N PRO A 43 -19.42 4.95 -3.06
CA PRO A 43 -19.34 5.95 -2.00
C PRO A 43 -18.14 5.73 -1.06
N LEU A 44 -17.43 6.79 -0.71
CA LEU A 44 -16.24 6.71 0.15
C LEU A 44 -16.55 6.32 1.60
N ASP A 45 -17.81 6.42 2.03
CA ASP A 45 -18.26 5.97 3.35
C ASP A 45 -18.25 4.44 3.50
N LEU A 46 -18.27 3.72 2.36
CA LEU A 46 -18.09 2.27 2.25
C LEU A 46 -16.61 1.84 2.18
N ALA A 47 -15.67 2.77 2.02
CA ALA A 47 -14.26 2.42 2.03
C ALA A 47 -13.80 2.10 3.46
N VAL A 48 -12.94 1.09 3.61
CA VAL A 48 -12.26 0.79 4.87
C VAL A 48 -10.90 1.49 4.83
N THR A 49 -10.83 2.65 5.48
CA THR A 49 -9.62 3.46 5.60
C THR A 49 -9.30 3.74 7.07
N PRO A 50 -8.07 4.14 7.42
CA PRO A 50 -7.70 4.48 8.80
C PRO A 50 -8.68 5.49 9.41
N MET A 51 -9.02 6.55 8.68
CA MET A 51 -9.93 7.60 9.14
C MET A 51 -11.34 7.07 9.37
N ARG A 52 -11.84 6.13 8.56
CA ARG A 52 -13.15 5.49 8.76
C ARG A 52 -13.14 4.56 9.98
N VAL A 53 -12.05 3.83 10.20
CA VAL A 53 -11.87 3.02 11.41
C VAL A 53 -11.85 3.91 12.66
N LEU A 54 -11.13 5.04 12.60
CA LEU A 54 -11.09 6.00 13.70
C LEU A 54 -12.44 6.69 13.94
N GLN A 55 -13.29 6.82 12.93
CA GLN A 55 -14.65 7.38 13.03
C GLN A 55 -15.70 6.33 13.42
N ASP A 56 -15.35 5.04 13.42
CA ASP A 56 -16.30 3.97 13.69
C ASP A 56 -16.91 4.13 15.10
N PRO A 57 -18.24 4.06 15.26
CA PRO A 57 -18.87 4.27 16.56
C PRO A 57 -18.47 3.24 17.61
N LEU A 58 -18.15 2.01 17.20
CA LEU A 58 -17.91 0.89 18.09
C LEU A 58 -16.43 0.76 18.42
N VAL A 59 -15.56 0.66 17.41
CA VAL A 59 -14.12 0.46 17.62
C VAL A 59 -13.33 1.77 17.65
N GLY A 60 -13.87 2.85 17.06
CA GLY A 60 -13.19 4.13 16.90
C GLY A 60 -12.68 4.75 18.21
N PRO A 61 -13.42 4.76 19.34
CA PRO A 61 -12.91 5.32 20.60
C PRO A 61 -11.60 4.68 21.06
N ARG A 62 -11.50 3.34 21.01
CA ARG A 62 -10.29 2.62 21.40
C ARG A 62 -9.18 2.78 20.37
N CYS A 63 -9.51 2.70 19.08
CA CYS A 63 -8.56 2.91 17.99
C CYS A 63 -7.94 4.31 18.00
N ARG A 64 -8.72 5.36 18.31
CA ARG A 64 -8.21 6.74 18.45
C ARG A 64 -7.20 6.87 19.58
N ALA A 65 -7.53 6.35 20.77
CA ALA A 65 -6.60 6.35 21.90
C ALA A 65 -5.27 5.65 21.54
N LEU A 66 -5.34 4.47 20.92
CA LEU A 66 -4.16 3.72 20.50
C LEU A 66 -3.32 4.47 19.45
N PHE A 67 -3.99 5.17 18.52
CA PHE A 67 -3.31 5.94 17.47
C PHE A 67 -2.62 7.18 18.03
N GLU A 68 -3.29 7.93 18.91
CA GLU A 68 -2.75 9.12 19.58
C GLU A 68 -1.57 8.77 20.51
N GLU A 69 -1.58 7.60 21.14
CA GLU A 69 -0.48 7.08 21.94
C GLU A 69 0.72 6.61 21.09
N GLY A 70 0.63 6.65 19.75
CA GLY A 70 1.63 6.08 18.84
C GLY A 70 1.68 4.55 18.90
N GLY A 71 0.65 3.93 19.48
CA GLY A 71 0.53 2.50 19.65
C GLY A 71 0.11 1.78 18.36
N VAL A 72 -0.51 2.42 17.38
CA VAL A 72 -0.87 1.77 16.11
C VAL A 72 -0.63 2.72 14.95
N ASP A 73 -0.21 2.17 13.82
CA ASP A 73 -0.14 2.91 12.56
C ASP A 73 -1.41 2.71 11.73
N ASP A 74 -1.51 3.44 10.62
CA ASP A 74 -2.65 3.42 9.70
C ASP A 74 -2.98 2.00 9.19
N ARG A 75 -1.96 1.20 8.89
CA ARG A 75 -2.14 -0.15 8.33
C ARG A 75 -2.66 -1.10 9.41
N LEU A 76 -2.05 -1.05 10.60
CA LEU A 76 -2.46 -1.87 11.72
C LEU A 76 -3.89 -1.53 12.16
N LEU A 77 -4.30 -0.27 12.09
CA LEU A 77 -5.71 0.13 12.33
C LEU A 77 -6.69 -0.61 11.42
N VAL A 78 -6.41 -0.63 10.11
CA VAL A 78 -7.25 -1.33 9.14
C VAL A 78 -7.23 -2.84 9.40
N MET A 79 -6.07 -3.42 9.71
CA MET A 79 -5.97 -4.86 10.03
C MET A 79 -6.76 -5.23 11.30
N LEU A 80 -6.66 -4.43 12.37
CA LEU A 80 -7.43 -4.63 13.61
C LEU A 80 -8.93 -4.57 13.34
N PHE A 81 -9.37 -3.60 12.54
CA PHE A 81 -10.77 -3.47 12.14
C PHE A 81 -11.26 -4.71 11.37
N LEU A 82 -10.50 -5.17 10.38
CA LEU A 82 -10.84 -6.36 9.60
C LEU A 82 -10.96 -7.61 10.49
N MET A 83 -10.03 -7.80 11.43
CA MET A 83 -10.07 -8.92 12.38
C MET A 83 -11.31 -8.86 13.27
N ALA A 84 -11.60 -7.68 13.85
CA ALA A 84 -12.73 -7.48 14.73
C ALA A 84 -14.07 -7.68 14.01
N GLU A 85 -14.25 -7.05 12.85
CA GLU A 85 -15.49 -7.17 12.06
C GLU A 85 -15.70 -8.59 11.52
N ARG A 86 -14.64 -9.30 11.13
CA ARG A 86 -14.76 -10.69 10.66
C ARG A 86 -15.27 -11.62 11.75
N ARG A 87 -14.85 -11.41 12.99
CA ARG A 87 -15.23 -12.22 14.15
C ARG A 87 -16.56 -11.79 14.77
N ARG A 88 -17.06 -10.59 14.46
CA ARG A 88 -18.30 -10.05 15.01
C ARG A 88 -19.54 -10.66 14.34
N PRO A 89 -20.41 -11.39 15.07
CA PRO A 89 -21.59 -12.05 14.48
C PRO A 89 -22.58 -11.07 13.82
N GLY A 90 -22.73 -9.87 14.40
CA GLY A 90 -23.62 -8.81 13.91
C GLY A 90 -22.96 -7.80 12.95
N SER A 91 -21.79 -8.11 12.39
CA SER A 91 -21.06 -7.18 11.51
C SER A 91 -21.89 -6.77 10.30
N LEU A 92 -22.01 -5.45 10.06
CA LEU A 92 -22.58 -4.90 8.82
C LEU A 92 -21.67 -5.13 7.61
N TRP A 93 -20.38 -5.43 7.86
CA TRP A 93 -19.38 -5.73 6.84
C TRP A 93 -19.40 -7.18 6.39
N LYS A 94 -20.16 -8.06 7.06
CA LYS A 94 -20.22 -9.49 6.77
C LYS A 94 -20.44 -9.82 5.28
N PRO A 95 -21.34 -9.15 4.53
CA PRO A 95 -21.52 -9.42 3.11
C PRO A 95 -20.27 -9.16 2.26
N TYR A 96 -19.46 -8.16 2.63
CA TYR A 96 -18.19 -7.87 1.97
C TYR A 96 -17.10 -8.85 2.42
N LEU A 97 -16.97 -9.08 3.73
CA LEU A 97 -15.95 -9.95 4.30
C LEU A 97 -16.10 -11.41 3.85
N ASP A 98 -17.33 -11.88 3.61
CA ASP A 98 -17.60 -13.24 3.13
C ASP A 98 -17.23 -13.44 1.65
N MET A 99 -17.07 -12.35 0.89
CA MET A 99 -16.56 -12.40 -0.48
C MET A 99 -15.04 -12.37 -0.55
N LEU A 100 -14.36 -12.03 0.54
CA LEU A 100 -12.90 -11.98 0.61
C LEU A 100 -12.31 -13.40 0.68
N PRO A 101 -11.11 -13.62 0.13
CA PRO A 101 -10.43 -14.90 0.20
C PRO A 101 -10.11 -15.28 1.65
N SER A 102 -10.18 -16.57 1.97
CA SER A 102 -9.79 -17.12 3.26
C SER A 102 -8.33 -17.57 3.32
N THR A 103 -7.71 -17.81 2.17
CA THR A 103 -6.33 -18.32 2.00
C THR A 103 -5.63 -17.58 0.87
N PHE A 104 -4.30 -17.54 0.88
CA PHE A 104 -3.50 -16.79 -0.09
C PHE A 104 -2.30 -17.60 -0.58
N GLY A 105 -1.83 -17.31 -1.79
CA GLY A 105 -0.60 -17.90 -2.35
C GLY A 105 0.67 -17.15 -1.99
N SER A 106 0.60 -16.20 -1.04
CA SER A 106 1.77 -15.45 -0.58
C SER A 106 2.75 -16.37 0.13
N SER A 107 4.05 -16.12 0.01
CA SER A 107 5.07 -16.92 0.70
C SER A 107 4.88 -16.94 2.22
N LEU A 108 4.18 -15.96 2.80
CA LEU A 108 3.81 -15.96 4.22
C LEU A 108 2.90 -17.13 4.61
N TRP A 109 2.15 -17.70 3.65
CA TRP A 109 1.20 -18.81 3.84
C TRP A 109 1.75 -20.20 3.48
N PHE A 110 2.95 -20.26 2.91
CA PHE A 110 3.56 -21.52 2.47
C PHE A 110 3.74 -22.52 3.61
N SER A 111 3.57 -23.80 3.32
CA SER A 111 4.06 -24.84 4.22
C SER A 111 5.59 -24.78 4.35
N GLU A 112 6.16 -25.49 5.32
CA GLU A 112 7.62 -25.56 5.45
C GLU A 112 8.27 -26.22 4.22
N GLU A 113 7.59 -27.19 3.60
CA GLU A 113 8.03 -27.81 2.35
C GLU A 113 8.00 -26.83 1.17
N GLU A 114 6.91 -26.07 1.02
CA GLU A 114 6.80 -25.04 -0.04
C GLU A 114 7.81 -23.91 0.16
N LEU A 115 8.05 -23.51 1.41
CA LEU A 115 9.04 -22.48 1.72
C LEU A 115 10.47 -22.97 1.47
N ALA A 116 10.77 -24.25 1.67
CA ALA A 116 12.08 -24.83 1.39
C ALA A 116 12.46 -24.73 -0.10
N GLU A 117 11.49 -24.75 -1.02
CA GLU A 117 11.74 -24.52 -2.46
C GLU A 117 12.28 -23.10 -2.75
N LEU A 118 12.10 -22.15 -1.83
CA LEU A 118 12.65 -20.80 -1.93
C LEU A 118 14.03 -20.68 -1.28
N GLU A 119 14.59 -21.73 -0.69
CA GLU A 119 15.86 -21.66 0.04
C GLU A 119 16.99 -21.06 -0.82
N GLY A 120 17.76 -20.13 -0.24
CA GLY A 120 18.84 -19.41 -0.93
C GLY A 120 18.38 -18.16 -1.70
N THR A 121 17.07 -17.94 -1.86
CA THR A 121 16.54 -16.70 -2.44
C THR A 121 16.44 -15.56 -1.40
N THR A 122 16.34 -14.32 -1.89
CA THR A 122 16.02 -13.16 -1.07
C THR A 122 14.62 -13.26 -0.46
N LEU A 123 13.66 -13.82 -1.21
CA LEU A 123 12.29 -14.04 -0.76
C LEU A 123 12.20 -14.98 0.44
N TYR A 124 12.95 -16.08 0.47
CA TYR A 124 12.97 -16.99 1.62
C TYR A 124 13.39 -16.27 2.90
N ARG A 125 14.51 -15.53 2.83
CA ARG A 125 15.02 -14.75 3.97
C ARG A 125 14.01 -13.71 4.44
N ALA A 126 13.42 -12.96 3.50
CA ALA A 126 12.39 -11.97 3.81
C ALA A 126 11.17 -12.60 4.48
N THR A 127 10.70 -13.74 3.95
CA THR A 127 9.54 -14.48 4.46
C THR A 127 9.78 -14.97 5.89
N VAL A 128 10.93 -15.60 6.16
CA VAL A 128 11.27 -16.10 7.52
C VAL A 128 11.32 -14.95 8.53
N ILE A 129 11.97 -13.84 8.17
CA ILE A 129 12.06 -12.65 9.05
C ILE A 129 10.66 -12.08 9.31
N GLN A 130 9.86 -11.93 8.26
CA GLN A 130 8.52 -11.36 8.37
C GLN A 130 7.60 -12.24 9.22
N ARG A 131 7.57 -13.57 9.01
CA ARG A 131 6.76 -14.51 9.82
C ARG A 131 7.07 -14.36 11.29
N LYS A 132 8.35 -14.34 11.66
CA LYS A 132 8.79 -14.17 13.05
C LYS A 132 8.38 -12.81 13.61
N SER A 133 8.56 -11.74 12.85
CA SER A 133 8.17 -10.38 13.24
C SER A 133 6.66 -10.29 13.50
N MET A 134 5.86 -10.81 12.58
CA MET A 134 4.39 -10.82 12.69
C MET A 134 3.91 -11.66 13.86
N GLN A 135 4.51 -12.82 14.12
CA GLN A 135 4.17 -13.66 15.28
C GLN A 135 4.43 -12.91 16.59
N SER A 136 5.60 -12.27 16.72
CA SER A 136 5.94 -11.45 17.90
C SER A 136 4.93 -10.32 18.10
N LEU A 137 4.64 -9.56 17.03
CA LEU A 137 3.68 -8.47 17.07
C LEU A 137 2.28 -8.95 17.46
N PHE A 138 1.89 -10.15 16.99
CA PHE A 138 0.61 -10.74 17.33
C PHE A 138 0.51 -11.08 18.82
N ASP A 139 1.49 -11.83 19.32
CA ASP A 139 1.51 -12.32 20.70
C ASP A 139 1.64 -11.18 21.71
N GLU A 140 2.46 -10.17 21.41
CA GLU A 140 2.74 -9.05 22.31
C GLU A 140 1.61 -8.01 22.34
N LYS A 141 0.82 -7.91 21.26
CA LYS A 141 -0.04 -6.74 21.04
C LYS A 141 -1.35 -7.04 20.34
N VAL A 142 -1.32 -7.54 19.11
CA VAL A 142 -2.52 -7.60 18.26
C VAL A 142 -3.61 -8.46 18.89
N LYS A 143 -3.25 -9.60 19.49
CA LYS A 143 -4.23 -10.51 20.11
C LYS A 143 -5.08 -9.78 21.17
N GLY A 144 -4.41 -9.15 22.13
CA GLY A 144 -5.10 -8.42 23.21
C GLY A 144 -5.93 -7.25 22.68
N LEU A 145 -5.42 -6.49 21.70
CA LEU A 145 -6.18 -5.39 21.11
C LEU A 145 -7.46 -5.87 20.40
N VAL A 146 -7.40 -6.96 19.64
CA VAL A 146 -8.60 -7.47 18.95
C VAL A 146 -9.61 -8.03 19.95
N GLU A 147 -9.16 -8.73 20.99
CA GLU A 147 -10.03 -9.20 22.07
C GLU A 147 -10.74 -8.02 22.75
N GLU A 148 -10.02 -6.94 23.07
CA GLU A 148 -10.62 -5.70 23.59
C GLU A 148 -11.69 -5.11 22.65
N LEU A 149 -11.41 -5.05 21.34
CA LEU A 149 -12.34 -4.52 20.34
C LEU A 149 -13.59 -5.39 20.16
N LEU A 150 -13.49 -6.70 20.40
CA LEU A 150 -14.64 -7.60 20.36
C LEU A 150 -15.56 -7.41 21.57
N HIS A 151 -15.00 -7.13 22.76
CA HIS A 151 -15.78 -6.87 23.98
C HIS A 151 -16.44 -5.49 24.04
N ALA A 152 -16.05 -4.54 23.17
CA ALA A 152 -16.68 -3.21 23.10
C ALA A 152 -18.20 -3.27 22.81
N ASP A 153 -18.66 -4.34 22.16
CA ASP A 153 -20.08 -4.57 21.82
C ASP A 153 -20.94 -4.95 23.03
N GLU A 154 -20.40 -5.73 23.97
CA GLU A 154 -21.15 -6.13 25.18
C GLU A 154 -21.52 -4.91 26.03
N SER A 155 -20.61 -3.94 26.12
CA SER A 155 -20.83 -2.71 26.90
C SER A 155 -21.79 -1.74 26.18
N ALA A 156 -21.65 -1.58 24.86
CA ALA A 156 -22.51 -0.71 24.06
C ALA A 156 -23.95 -1.24 23.96
N SER A 157 -24.12 -2.56 23.81
CA SER A 157 -25.42 -3.24 23.79
C SER A 157 -26.15 -3.12 25.14
N VAL A 158 -25.43 -3.22 26.26
CA VAL A 158 -26.00 -3.03 27.61
C VAL A 158 -26.38 -1.57 27.86
N ILE A 159 -25.56 -0.60 27.43
CA ILE A 159 -25.88 0.83 27.56
C ILE A 159 -27.09 1.20 26.70
N MET A 160 -27.17 0.73 25.46
CA MET A 160 -28.33 0.94 24.59
C MET A 160 -29.60 0.31 25.16
N LEU A 161 -29.50 -0.88 25.77
CA LEU A 161 -30.59 -1.52 26.48
C LEU A 161 -31.05 -0.71 27.70
N VAL A 162 -30.13 -0.19 28.50
CA VAL A 162 -30.45 0.67 29.66
C VAL A 162 -31.12 1.96 29.19
N ILE A 163 -30.63 2.60 28.12
CA ILE A 163 -31.23 3.81 27.55
C ILE A 163 -32.64 3.53 27.02
N LEU A 164 -32.85 2.43 26.28
CA LEU A 164 -34.17 2.04 25.78
C LEU A 164 -35.16 1.71 26.91
N LEU A 165 -34.70 1.08 27.99
CA LEU A 165 -35.52 0.76 29.16
C LEU A 165 -35.80 1.97 30.08
N THR A 166 -34.97 3.02 30.03
CA THR A 166 -35.10 4.19 30.91
C THR A 166 -35.74 5.40 30.24
N LEU A 167 -35.67 5.52 28.90
CA LEU A 167 -36.20 6.67 28.17
C LEU A 167 -37.51 6.40 27.40
N TYR A 168 -37.88 5.12 27.17
CA TYR A 168 -39.14 4.76 26.54
C TYR A 168 -39.85 3.70 27.37
N ASP A 169 -41.04 4.00 27.91
CA ASP A 169 -41.92 3.00 28.49
C ASP A 169 -42.21 1.92 27.43
N ALA A 170 -41.60 0.74 27.61
CA ALA A 170 -41.54 -0.29 26.59
C ALA A 170 -42.96 -0.77 26.22
N SER A 171 -43.40 -0.48 24.98
CA SER A 171 -44.62 -1.07 24.43
C SER A 171 -44.51 -2.60 24.39
N PRO A 172 -45.55 -3.36 24.80
CA PRO A 172 -45.54 -4.83 24.84
C PRO A 172 -45.20 -5.51 23.49
N LEU A 173 -45.27 -4.78 22.37
CA LEU A 173 -44.87 -5.25 21.05
C LEU A 173 -43.35 -5.33 20.86
N MET A 174 -42.56 -4.42 21.45
CA MET A 174 -41.08 -4.43 21.35
C MET A 174 -40.47 -5.63 22.08
N LEU A 175 -41.03 -5.99 23.24
CA LEU A 175 -40.62 -7.17 24.02
C LEU A 175 -40.97 -8.51 23.34
N LYS A 176 -41.90 -8.51 22.37
CA LYS A 176 -42.34 -9.74 21.68
C LYS A 176 -41.44 -10.14 20.51
N TYR A 177 -40.72 -9.20 19.90
CA TYR A 177 -39.80 -9.45 18.78
C TYR A 177 -38.33 -9.54 19.19
N TRP A 178 -37.97 -9.03 20.37
CA TRP A 178 -36.60 -9.13 20.92
C TRP A 178 -36.09 -10.57 21.15
N PRO A 179 -36.91 -11.55 21.60
CA PRO A 179 -36.44 -12.92 21.74
C PRO A 179 -36.05 -13.57 20.41
N VAL A 180 -36.52 -13.06 19.27
CA VAL A 180 -36.16 -13.56 17.92
C VAL A 180 -34.81 -13.01 17.47
N VAL A 181 -34.41 -11.82 17.94
CA VAL A 181 -33.10 -11.23 17.68
C VAL A 181 -32.03 -11.78 18.64
N CYS A 182 -32.37 -12.01 19.91
CA CYS A 182 -31.43 -12.59 20.89
C CYS A 182 -31.31 -14.12 20.83
N SER A 183 -32.28 -14.86 20.29
CA SER A 183 -32.17 -16.33 20.20
C SER A 183 -31.18 -16.82 19.14
N GLN A 184 -30.64 -15.92 18.30
CA GLN A 184 -29.51 -16.23 17.42
C GLN A 184 -28.14 -15.84 18.03
N GLY A 185 -28.12 -15.16 19.19
CA GLY A 185 -26.88 -14.69 19.83
C GLY A 185 -26.37 -15.55 20.99
N ILE A 186 -27.19 -16.43 21.57
CA ILE A 186 -26.79 -17.29 22.70
C ILE A 186 -26.29 -18.64 22.15
N GLY A 187 -25.14 -18.60 21.48
CA GLY A 187 -24.55 -19.79 20.87
C GLY A 187 -23.30 -19.53 20.04
N ALA A 188 -22.84 -18.28 19.92
CA ALA A 188 -21.54 -18.01 19.32
C ALA A 188 -20.46 -18.38 20.33
N SER A 189 -19.88 -19.57 20.17
CA SER A 189 -18.58 -19.93 20.73
C SER A 189 -17.64 -18.74 20.49
N SER A 190 -17.20 -18.06 21.56
CA SER A 190 -16.18 -17.02 21.50
C SER A 190 -14.89 -17.68 21.01
N THR A 191 -14.76 -17.74 19.69
CA THR A 191 -13.65 -18.44 19.07
C THR A 191 -12.44 -17.56 19.34
N GLU A 192 -11.45 -18.12 20.05
CA GLU A 192 -10.22 -17.43 20.43
C GLU A 192 -9.60 -16.74 19.21
N VAL A 193 -9.08 -15.52 19.40
CA VAL A 193 -8.34 -14.80 18.36
C VAL A 193 -7.01 -15.53 18.16
N VAL A 194 -6.74 -15.97 16.93
CA VAL A 194 -5.55 -16.77 16.59
C VAL A 194 -4.67 -16.03 15.59
N PHE A 195 -3.40 -16.43 15.50
CA PHE A 195 -2.43 -15.80 14.59
C PHE A 195 -2.90 -15.79 13.12
N GLU A 196 -3.62 -16.83 12.70
CA GLU A 196 -4.17 -16.93 11.34
C GLU A 196 -5.14 -15.78 11.01
N ASP A 197 -5.85 -15.23 12.00
CA ASP A 197 -6.69 -14.04 11.79
C ASP A 197 -5.85 -12.82 11.40
N PHE A 198 -4.69 -12.66 12.05
CA PHE A 198 -3.79 -11.54 11.79
C PHE A 198 -3.05 -11.72 10.46
N LEU A 199 -2.60 -12.94 10.17
CA LEU A 199 -2.03 -13.28 8.88
C LEU A 199 -3.03 -13.01 7.74
N TRP A 200 -4.30 -13.38 7.94
CA TRP A 200 -5.38 -13.08 7.00
C TRP A 200 -5.60 -11.57 6.83
N ALA A 201 -5.72 -10.80 7.90
CA ALA A 201 -5.96 -9.36 7.80
C ALA A 201 -4.79 -8.63 7.12
N ASN A 202 -3.56 -9.03 7.42
CA ASN A 202 -2.37 -8.52 6.74
C ASN A 202 -2.39 -8.87 5.25
N SER A 203 -2.71 -10.12 4.89
CA SER A 203 -2.78 -10.52 3.49
C SER A 203 -3.92 -9.83 2.74
N ILE A 204 -5.08 -9.62 3.35
CA ILE A 204 -6.15 -8.81 2.77
C ILE A 204 -5.67 -7.38 2.49
N PHE A 205 -5.04 -6.73 3.47
CA PHE A 205 -4.55 -5.37 3.30
C PHE A 205 -3.57 -5.28 2.12
N TRP A 206 -2.52 -6.12 2.08
CA TRP A 206 -1.51 -6.06 1.03
C TRP A 206 -2.03 -6.46 -0.36
N THR A 207 -3.00 -7.37 -0.43
CA THR A 207 -3.53 -7.85 -1.72
C THR A 207 -4.59 -6.94 -2.31
N ARG A 208 -5.26 -6.09 -1.50
CA ARG A 208 -6.48 -5.38 -1.90
C ARG A 208 -6.52 -3.89 -1.57
N ALA A 209 -5.65 -3.39 -0.69
CA ALA A 209 -5.63 -1.96 -0.41
C ALA A 209 -5.24 -1.17 -1.67
N LEU A 210 -6.02 -0.14 -1.95
CA LEU A 210 -5.82 0.79 -3.05
C LEU A 210 -5.30 2.12 -2.50
N ASN A 211 -4.56 2.84 -3.33
CA ASN A 211 -4.21 4.24 -3.06
C ASN A 211 -5.40 5.12 -3.43
N ILE A 212 -6.03 5.72 -2.42
CA ILE A 212 -7.24 6.54 -2.55
C ILE A 212 -6.83 8.02 -2.46
N PRO A 213 -6.98 8.83 -3.53
CA PRO A 213 -6.68 10.26 -3.49
C PRO A 213 -7.83 11.03 -2.85
N LEU A 214 -7.87 11.06 -1.52
CA LEU A 214 -8.93 11.70 -0.76
C LEU A 214 -8.74 13.23 -0.73
N PRO A 215 -9.82 14.02 -0.84
CA PRO A 215 -9.75 15.45 -0.59
C PRO A 215 -9.31 15.73 0.85
N HIS A 216 -8.49 16.76 1.06
CA HIS A 216 -8.06 17.16 2.41
C HIS A 216 -9.23 17.36 3.38
N SER A 217 -10.35 17.94 2.92
CA SER A 217 -11.55 18.13 3.74
C SER A 217 -12.23 16.83 4.17
N TYR A 218 -12.02 15.74 3.42
CA TYR A 218 -12.54 14.42 3.75
C TYR A 218 -11.70 13.75 4.84
N VAL A 219 -10.37 13.92 4.78
CA VAL A 219 -9.44 13.38 5.78
C VAL A 219 -9.50 14.16 7.09
N PHE A 220 -9.65 15.49 7.00
CA PHE A 220 -9.67 16.40 8.14
C PHE A 220 -10.98 17.22 8.19
N PRO A 221 -12.11 16.57 8.53
CA PRO A 221 -13.39 17.27 8.66
C PRO A 221 -13.31 18.26 9.84
N GLY A 222 -13.38 19.57 9.55
CA GLY A 222 -13.44 20.63 10.56
C GLY A 222 -12.30 21.68 10.56
N LEU A 223 -11.20 21.46 9.82
CA LEU A 223 -10.14 22.48 9.67
C LEU A 223 -10.42 23.48 8.53
N CYS A 224 -11.34 23.13 7.63
CA CYS A 224 -11.76 23.97 6.50
C CYS A 224 -13.17 24.51 6.78
N GLY A 225 -13.29 25.41 7.76
CA GLY A 225 -14.60 25.92 8.16
C GLY A 225 -14.55 26.92 9.31
N ASP A 226 -13.74 27.98 9.19
CA ASP A 226 -13.88 29.18 10.02
C ASP A 226 -13.30 30.41 9.30
N GLN A 227 -13.82 30.71 8.11
CA GLN A 227 -13.70 32.05 7.52
C GLN A 227 -15.01 32.41 6.82
N HIS A 228 -16.07 32.65 7.60
CA HIS A 228 -17.10 33.64 7.26
C HIS A 228 -18.08 33.85 8.42
N THR A 229 -17.63 34.54 9.48
CA THR A 229 -18.50 35.46 10.23
C THR A 229 -17.66 36.65 10.65
N ARG A 230 -17.84 37.76 9.91
CA ARG A 230 -17.49 39.08 10.42
C ARG A 230 -18.47 39.41 11.53
N THR A 231 -17.97 39.54 12.75
CA THR A 231 -18.44 40.55 13.70
C THR A 231 -17.21 41.09 14.39
N ASP A 232 -16.92 42.35 14.10
CA ASP A 232 -16.02 43.19 14.89
C ASP A 232 -16.48 43.16 16.35
N ASP A 233 -15.56 42.87 17.28
CA ASP A 233 -15.41 43.59 18.54
C ASP A 233 -14.18 43.07 19.32
N ASP A 234 -13.38 44.03 19.79
CA ASP A 234 -12.10 43.89 20.50
C ASP A 234 -12.18 43.08 21.81
N VAL A 235 -11.07 42.40 22.16
CA VAL A 235 -10.22 42.63 23.36
C VAL A 235 -9.35 41.40 23.67
N CYS A 236 -8.06 41.65 23.88
CA CYS A 236 -7.00 40.71 24.28
C CYS A 236 -7.31 39.91 25.57
N ASP A 237 -6.85 38.66 25.67
CA ASP A 237 -5.76 38.25 26.61
C ASP A 237 -5.39 36.75 26.53
N SER A 238 -4.09 36.50 26.70
CA SER A 238 -3.36 35.35 27.24
C SER A 238 -3.63 33.88 26.81
N GLY A 239 -2.71 33.37 25.97
CA GLY A 239 -1.68 32.40 26.42
C GLY A 239 -1.97 30.89 26.33
N LEU A 240 -1.20 30.17 25.50
CA LEU A 240 -0.45 28.90 25.78
C LEU A 240 0.07 28.27 24.46
N PRO A 241 1.04 27.33 24.48
CA PRO A 241 2.30 27.49 23.77
C PRO A 241 2.45 26.69 22.48
N ALA A 242 3.43 27.13 21.71
CA ALA A 242 3.92 26.56 20.46
C ALA A 242 4.37 25.10 20.57
N HIS A 243 3.89 24.27 19.64
CA HIS A 243 4.59 23.06 19.22
C HIS A 243 5.44 23.37 17.99
N GLN A 244 6.72 23.04 18.10
CA GLN A 244 7.74 23.16 17.06
C GLN A 244 7.45 22.17 15.93
N GLU A 245 7.08 22.68 14.76
CA GLU A 245 7.28 22.02 13.49
C GLU A 245 8.75 22.20 13.06
N THR A 246 9.38 21.13 12.58
CA THR A 246 10.71 21.20 11.95
C THR A 246 10.60 20.86 10.46
N ASP A 247 10.58 21.94 9.68
CA ASP A 247 11.16 22.17 8.36
C ASP A 247 11.34 21.01 7.37
N VAL A 248 10.59 21.10 6.26
CA VAL A 248 11.09 20.76 4.92
C VAL A 248 11.26 22.07 4.15
N LYS A 249 12.52 22.40 3.83
CA LYS A 249 12.95 23.60 3.10
C LYS A 249 12.31 23.72 1.71
N ALA A 250 11.53 24.77 1.52
CA ALA A 250 11.24 25.37 0.23
C ALA A 250 12.41 26.26 -0.25
N LYS A 251 12.62 26.33 -1.56
CA LYS A 251 13.49 27.32 -2.20
C LYS A 251 12.64 28.12 -3.19
N ASP A 252 12.50 29.41 -2.90
CA ASP A 252 11.75 30.40 -3.67
C ASP A 252 12.28 30.62 -5.09
N SER A 253 11.35 30.88 -6.02
CA SER A 253 11.50 32.00 -6.96
C SER A 253 10.17 32.42 -7.59
N THR A 254 9.75 33.64 -7.20
CA THR A 254 9.14 34.72 -7.99
C THR A 254 7.74 34.55 -8.59
N ALA A 255 6.89 35.51 -8.21
CA ALA A 255 5.50 35.74 -8.57
C ALA A 255 5.24 35.86 -10.08
N ASP A 256 4.07 35.38 -10.51
CA ASP A 256 3.22 36.15 -11.43
C ASP A 256 1.75 35.71 -11.35
N GLU A 257 0.87 36.68 -11.58
CA GLU A 257 -0.59 36.63 -11.42
C GLU A 257 -1.27 35.62 -12.37
N ASN A 258 -2.07 34.71 -11.80
CA ASN A 258 -3.32 34.29 -12.44
C ASN A 258 -4.20 33.49 -11.47
N SER A 259 -5.48 33.82 -11.45
CA SER A 259 -6.54 33.10 -10.73
C SER A 259 -6.57 31.62 -11.11
N LYS A 260 -5.93 30.77 -10.30
CA LYS A 260 -6.11 29.31 -10.34
C LYS A 260 -6.87 28.90 -9.09
N SER A 261 -7.92 28.08 -9.30
CA SER A 261 -8.61 27.32 -8.26
C SER A 261 -7.62 26.86 -7.21
N ARG A 262 -7.90 27.10 -5.92
CA ARG A 262 -7.16 26.46 -4.82
C ARG A 262 -7.12 24.96 -5.15
N ASN A 263 -5.98 24.46 -5.59
CA ASN A 263 -5.74 23.02 -5.66
C ASN A 263 -5.87 22.56 -4.21
N THR A 264 -7.03 22.00 -3.87
CA THR A 264 -7.17 21.19 -2.67
C THR A 264 -6.27 19.99 -2.91
N GLU A 265 -5.07 20.03 -2.35
CA GLU A 265 -4.10 18.95 -2.45
C GLU A 265 -4.76 17.66 -1.99
N SER A 266 -4.70 16.62 -2.83
CA SER A 266 -5.27 15.32 -2.51
C SER A 266 -4.29 14.57 -1.61
N ILE A 267 -4.83 13.97 -0.55
CA ILE A 267 -4.07 13.15 0.39
C ILE A 267 -4.27 11.70 -0.03
N TRP A 268 -3.16 11.01 -0.28
CA TRP A 268 -3.17 9.60 -0.64
C TRP A 268 -3.28 8.75 0.62
N VAL A 269 -4.33 7.93 0.68
CA VAL A 269 -4.60 7.03 1.80
C VAL A 269 -4.73 5.61 1.27
N GLU A 270 -4.07 4.65 1.91
CA GLU A 270 -4.23 3.23 1.61
C GLU A 270 -5.48 2.69 2.31
N GLY A 271 -6.35 2.01 1.57
CA GLY A 271 -7.55 1.41 2.14
C GLY A 271 -8.28 0.50 1.16
N LEU A 272 -9.26 -0.26 1.66
CA LEU A 272 -10.04 -1.18 0.85
C LEU A 272 -11.29 -0.45 0.34
N VAL A 273 -11.61 -0.64 -0.94
CA VAL A 273 -12.80 -0.06 -1.56
C VAL A 273 -13.68 -1.21 -2.07
N PRO A 274 -14.68 -1.66 -1.28
CA PRO A 274 -15.51 -2.81 -1.63
C PRO A 274 -16.04 -2.71 -3.06
N GLY A 275 -15.66 -3.68 -3.89
CA GLY A 275 -16.03 -3.74 -5.30
C GLY A 275 -14.85 -3.48 -6.22
N ILE A 276 -14.24 -2.29 -6.11
CA ILE A 276 -13.08 -1.92 -6.94
C ILE A 276 -11.87 -2.79 -6.56
N ASP A 277 -11.73 -3.12 -5.28
CA ASP A 277 -10.70 -3.99 -4.73
C ASP A 277 -10.77 -5.46 -5.22
N PHE A 278 -11.82 -5.85 -5.96
CA PHE A 278 -11.91 -7.14 -6.64
C PHE A 278 -11.33 -7.13 -8.06
N CYS A 279 -10.85 -6.00 -8.58
CA CYS A 279 -10.20 -5.98 -9.89
C CYS A 279 -8.86 -6.71 -9.83
N ASN A 280 -8.65 -7.70 -10.70
CA ASN A 280 -7.38 -8.43 -10.78
C ASN A 280 -6.30 -7.63 -11.53
N HIS A 281 -5.05 -8.07 -11.39
CA HIS A 281 -3.89 -7.43 -12.01
C HIS A 281 -3.76 -7.76 -13.50
N ASN A 282 -3.42 -6.75 -14.31
CA ASN A 282 -2.81 -6.95 -15.62
C ASN A 282 -1.85 -5.80 -15.95
N VAL A 283 -0.66 -6.12 -16.46
CA VAL A 283 0.35 -5.12 -16.88
C VAL A 283 -0.15 -4.18 -17.98
N LYS A 284 -1.14 -4.61 -18.78
CA LYS A 284 -1.80 -3.82 -19.83
C LYS A 284 -3.21 -3.35 -19.44
N ALA A 285 -3.52 -3.34 -18.15
CA ALA A 285 -4.80 -2.89 -17.65
C ALA A 285 -5.13 -1.47 -18.15
N LEU A 286 -6.37 -1.29 -18.59
CA LEU A 286 -6.91 -0.02 -19.10
C LEU A 286 -7.88 0.64 -18.12
N ALA A 287 -8.20 -0.05 -17.02
CA ALA A 287 -9.04 0.51 -15.98
C ALA A 287 -8.19 1.27 -14.95
N THR A 288 -8.63 2.47 -14.61
CA THR A 288 -8.08 3.31 -13.55
C THR A 288 -9.20 3.74 -12.61
N TRP A 289 -8.83 4.28 -11.45
CA TRP A 289 -9.79 4.81 -10.50
C TRP A 289 -9.46 6.25 -10.11
N GLU A 290 -10.50 7.00 -9.80
CA GLU A 290 -10.43 8.39 -9.39
C GLU A 290 -11.47 8.69 -8.31
N VAL A 291 -11.34 9.82 -7.62
CA VAL A 291 -12.27 10.29 -6.60
C VAL A 291 -13.05 11.49 -7.10
N ASP A 292 -14.37 11.38 -7.07
CA ASP A 292 -15.31 12.47 -7.36
C ASP A 292 -15.85 13.03 -6.03
N SER A 293 -15.28 14.17 -5.60
CA SER A 293 -15.67 14.80 -4.34
C SER A 293 -17.06 15.44 -4.38
N VAL A 294 -17.50 15.92 -5.55
CA VAL A 294 -18.75 16.69 -5.71
C VAL A 294 -19.87 15.84 -6.32
N GLY A 295 -19.54 14.82 -7.10
CA GLY A 295 -20.49 14.01 -7.85
C GLY A 295 -20.71 14.50 -9.28
N ASN A 296 -19.81 15.31 -9.85
CA ASN A 296 -19.97 15.83 -11.21
C ASN A 296 -19.78 14.75 -12.29
N ALA A 297 -18.83 13.85 -12.08
CA ALA A 297 -18.52 12.76 -13.02
C ALA A 297 -19.43 11.55 -12.78
N THR A 298 -19.82 11.32 -11.54
CA THR A 298 -20.48 10.09 -11.12
C THR A 298 -21.95 10.29 -10.78
N GLY A 299 -22.41 11.51 -10.48
CA GLY A 299 -23.72 11.75 -9.87
C GLY A 299 -23.80 11.35 -8.38
N VAL A 300 -22.70 10.86 -7.79
CA VAL A 300 -22.62 10.45 -6.38
C VAL A 300 -21.50 11.24 -5.71
N PRO A 301 -21.81 12.16 -4.78
CA PRO A 301 -20.81 12.95 -4.10
C PRO A 301 -19.92 12.07 -3.21
N ALA A 302 -18.68 12.52 -2.98
CA ALA A 302 -17.69 11.80 -2.19
C ALA A 302 -17.63 10.30 -2.55
N SER A 303 -17.40 9.99 -3.83
CA SER A 303 -17.31 8.62 -4.32
C SER A 303 -15.97 8.36 -5.01
N MET A 304 -15.53 7.11 -4.97
CA MET A 304 -14.46 6.59 -5.82
C MET A 304 -15.09 5.80 -6.95
N TYR A 305 -14.60 5.96 -8.18
CA TYR A 305 -15.14 5.28 -9.33
C TYR A 305 -14.06 4.59 -10.16
N LEU A 306 -14.42 3.46 -10.77
CA LEU A 306 -13.62 2.72 -11.73
C LEU A 306 -14.01 3.16 -13.15
N MET A 307 -13.01 3.53 -13.95
CA MET A 307 -13.17 4.04 -15.30
C MET A 307 -12.33 3.23 -16.27
N LEU A 308 -12.90 2.89 -17.42
CA LEU A 308 -12.19 2.33 -18.57
C LEU A 308 -11.72 3.46 -19.49
N ALA A 309 -10.45 3.45 -19.86
CA ALA A 309 -9.90 4.42 -20.83
C ALA A 309 -10.57 4.33 -22.21
N ASP A 310 -11.02 3.14 -22.62
CA ASP A 310 -11.79 2.92 -23.85
C ASP A 310 -12.84 1.83 -23.63
N LYS A 311 -14.11 2.23 -23.45
CA LYS A 311 -15.22 1.30 -23.23
C LYS A 311 -15.52 0.43 -24.46
N SER A 312 -15.22 0.91 -25.66
CA SER A 312 -15.50 0.18 -26.91
C SER A 312 -14.56 -1.02 -27.12
N SER A 313 -13.45 -1.04 -26.39
CA SER A 313 -12.42 -2.09 -26.47
C SER A 313 -12.74 -3.35 -25.65
N VAL A 314 -13.73 -3.31 -24.75
CA VAL A 314 -13.99 -4.40 -23.80
C VAL A 314 -15.20 -5.22 -24.25
N GLU A 315 -14.96 -6.48 -24.61
CA GLU A 315 -16.01 -7.44 -24.94
C GLU A 315 -16.91 -7.73 -23.73
N VAL A 316 -18.21 -7.96 -23.95
CA VAL A 316 -19.15 -8.32 -22.88
C VAL A 316 -18.73 -9.64 -22.23
N GLY A 317 -18.65 -9.64 -20.90
CA GLY A 317 -18.23 -10.81 -20.12
C GLY A 317 -16.71 -10.91 -19.94
N ALA A 318 -15.92 -10.02 -20.55
CA ALA A 318 -14.48 -9.92 -20.32
C ALA A 318 -14.19 -9.40 -18.90
N GLU A 319 -13.06 -9.83 -18.34
CA GLU A 319 -12.60 -9.37 -17.04
C GLU A 319 -12.00 -7.96 -17.15
N ILE A 320 -12.32 -7.11 -16.17
CA ILE A 320 -11.81 -5.75 -16.04
C ILE A 320 -10.63 -5.82 -15.07
N TYR A 321 -9.45 -5.52 -15.60
CA TYR A 321 -8.20 -5.52 -14.85
C TYR A 321 -7.76 -4.10 -14.50
N ILE A 322 -7.10 -3.96 -13.36
CA ILE A 322 -6.31 -2.78 -12.98
C ILE A 322 -4.82 -3.13 -12.96
N ASN A 323 -3.94 -2.13 -12.97
CA ASN A 323 -2.52 -2.34 -12.79
C ASN A 323 -2.16 -2.11 -11.31
N TYR A 324 -1.57 -3.11 -10.66
CA TYR A 324 -1.12 -3.03 -9.26
C TYR A 324 0.26 -2.33 -9.11
N GLY A 325 0.85 -1.93 -10.23
CA GLY A 325 2.20 -1.41 -10.35
C GLY A 325 3.11 -2.36 -11.12
N ASN A 326 4.20 -1.81 -11.65
CA ASN A 326 5.23 -2.54 -12.38
C ASN A 326 6.12 -3.28 -11.37
N LYS A 327 5.73 -4.50 -11.00
CA LYS A 327 6.36 -5.30 -9.95
C LYS A 327 7.00 -6.57 -10.51
N GLY A 328 8.16 -6.93 -9.98
CA GLY A 328 8.82 -8.20 -10.28
C GLY A 328 8.11 -9.39 -9.66
N ASN A 329 8.39 -10.60 -10.13
CA ASN A 329 7.69 -11.80 -9.67
C ASN A 329 7.93 -12.12 -8.19
N GLU A 330 9.12 -11.79 -7.66
CA GLU A 330 9.40 -11.90 -6.22
C GLU A 330 8.46 -11.02 -5.38
N GLU A 331 8.22 -9.78 -5.82
CA GLU A 331 7.34 -8.85 -5.13
C GLU A 331 5.86 -9.23 -5.29
N LEU A 332 5.46 -9.67 -6.49
CA LEU A 332 4.11 -10.16 -6.75
C LEU A 332 3.79 -11.40 -5.90
N LEU A 333 4.73 -12.35 -5.80
CA LEU A 333 4.54 -13.54 -4.97
C LEU A 333 4.48 -13.18 -3.49
N TYR A 334 5.35 -12.28 -3.03
CA TYR A 334 5.38 -11.87 -1.63
C TYR A 334 4.09 -11.15 -1.20
N LEU A 335 3.68 -10.13 -1.98
CA LEU A 335 2.58 -9.24 -1.63
C LEU A 335 1.21 -9.79 -2.04
N TYR A 336 1.09 -10.37 -3.23
CA TYR A 336 -0.19 -10.75 -3.82
C TYR A 336 -0.41 -12.26 -3.93
N GLY A 337 0.65 -13.06 -3.82
CA GLY A 337 0.56 -14.52 -3.86
C GLY A 337 0.35 -15.11 -5.25
N PHE A 338 0.83 -14.42 -6.29
CA PHE A 338 0.87 -14.95 -7.66
C PHE A 338 2.13 -14.48 -8.39
N VAL A 339 2.44 -15.15 -9.50
CA VAL A 339 3.51 -14.75 -10.44
C VAL A 339 2.94 -14.64 -11.84
N ILE A 340 3.62 -13.89 -12.70
CA ILE A 340 3.23 -13.70 -14.11
C ILE A 340 4.27 -14.37 -14.99
N ASP A 341 3.81 -15.24 -15.88
CA ASP A 341 4.63 -15.84 -16.92
C ASP A 341 5.20 -14.76 -17.84
N ASN A 342 6.52 -14.78 -18.05
CA ASN A 342 7.23 -13.80 -18.86
C ASN A 342 6.95 -12.34 -18.47
N ASN A 343 6.90 -12.07 -17.16
CA ASN A 343 6.75 -10.73 -16.61
C ASN A 343 7.84 -9.77 -17.18
N PRO A 344 7.46 -8.71 -17.90
CA PRO A 344 8.42 -7.75 -18.47
C PRO A 344 9.12 -6.90 -17.41
N ASP A 345 8.51 -6.75 -16.23
CA ASP A 345 9.02 -5.97 -15.11
C ASP A 345 9.79 -6.85 -14.09
N ASP A 346 10.11 -8.09 -14.46
CA ASP A 346 10.85 -9.01 -13.59
C ASP A 346 12.31 -8.60 -13.42
N PHE A 347 12.83 -8.79 -12.21
CA PHE A 347 14.20 -8.43 -11.87
C PHE A 347 14.80 -9.40 -10.85
N LEU A 348 16.13 -9.53 -10.90
CA LEU A 348 16.90 -10.20 -9.87
C LEU A 348 17.50 -9.17 -8.92
N MET A 349 17.20 -9.30 -7.63
CA MET A 349 17.85 -8.50 -6.59
C MET A 349 19.15 -9.17 -6.15
N VAL A 350 20.27 -8.47 -6.29
CA VAL A 350 21.59 -8.92 -5.87
C VAL A 350 22.06 -8.07 -4.70
N HIS A 351 22.27 -8.70 -3.54
CA HIS A 351 22.89 -8.04 -2.39
C HIS A 351 24.42 -8.17 -2.44
N TYR A 352 25.10 -7.10 -2.05
CA TYR A 352 26.48 -7.21 -1.61
C TYR A 352 26.52 -7.95 -0.27
N PRO A 353 27.42 -8.94 -0.08
CA PRO A 353 27.55 -9.64 1.19
C PRO A 353 28.03 -8.68 2.28
N VAL A 354 27.14 -8.31 3.21
CA VAL A 354 27.47 -7.37 4.30
C VAL A 354 28.53 -7.97 5.23
N GLU A 355 28.55 -9.30 5.37
CA GLU A 355 29.55 -10.04 6.13
C GLU A 355 30.95 -9.88 5.51
N ALA A 356 31.03 -9.76 4.18
CA ALA A 356 32.29 -9.45 3.52
C ALA A 356 32.79 -8.06 3.91
N LEU A 357 31.91 -7.06 4.15
CA LEU A 357 32.33 -5.72 4.57
C LEU A 357 33.07 -5.71 5.91
N ARG A 358 32.59 -6.50 6.88
CA ARG A 358 33.18 -6.54 8.24
C ARG A 358 34.55 -7.20 8.29
N GLN A 359 34.87 -8.03 7.31
CA GLN A 359 36.14 -8.76 7.23
C GLN A 359 37.19 -8.02 6.40
N ILE A 360 36.83 -6.89 5.80
CA ILE A 360 37.72 -6.12 4.93
C ILE A 360 38.60 -5.17 5.75
N GLN A 361 39.87 -5.07 5.37
CA GLN A 361 40.81 -4.11 5.93
C GLN A 361 40.27 -2.68 5.76
N SER A 362 40.46 -1.85 6.79
CA SER A 362 40.01 -0.45 6.80
C SER A 362 38.48 -0.30 6.64
N ALA A 363 37.71 -1.27 7.15
CA ALA A 363 36.25 -1.31 7.05
C ALA A 363 35.57 0.00 7.49
N ASP A 364 35.98 0.60 8.62
CA ASP A 364 35.36 1.83 9.13
C ASP A 364 35.45 2.99 8.13
N ILE A 365 36.61 3.15 7.48
CA ILE A 365 36.82 4.20 6.46
C ILE A 365 35.98 3.92 5.21
N LYS A 366 35.98 2.66 4.76
CA LYS A 366 35.18 2.23 3.59
C LYS A 366 33.68 2.42 3.84
N MET A 367 33.19 2.09 5.03
CA MET A 367 31.80 2.30 5.43
C MET A 367 31.44 3.79 5.40
N ARG A 368 32.29 4.65 5.94
CA ARG A 368 32.07 6.10 5.90
C ARG A 368 32.06 6.65 4.47
N LEU A 369 32.93 6.14 3.58
CA LEU A 369 32.91 6.51 2.16
C LEU A 369 31.63 6.02 1.46
N LEU A 370 31.12 4.84 1.81
CA LEU A 370 29.83 4.33 1.32
C LEU A 370 28.67 5.22 1.78
N GLU A 371 28.67 5.67 3.04
CA GLU A 371 27.67 6.62 3.55
C GLU A 371 27.70 7.95 2.81
N ILE A 372 28.89 8.54 2.63
CA ILE A 372 29.07 9.83 1.94
C ILE A 372 28.58 9.74 0.49
N GLN A 373 28.88 8.64 -0.21
CA GLN A 373 28.47 8.47 -1.61
C GLN A 373 27.03 7.94 -1.76
N LYS A 374 26.30 7.70 -0.66
CA LYS A 374 25.00 7.01 -0.65
C LYS A 374 25.05 5.67 -1.42
N GLY A 375 26.13 4.91 -1.22
CA GLY A 375 26.41 3.70 -1.99
C GLY A 375 25.36 2.61 -1.76
N GLU A 376 24.70 2.16 -2.83
CA GLU A 376 23.76 1.06 -2.75
C GLU A 376 24.49 -0.28 -2.64
N LEU A 377 24.18 -1.03 -1.58
CA LEU A 377 24.66 -2.40 -1.36
C LEU A 377 23.73 -3.46 -1.97
N ARG A 378 22.79 -3.04 -2.79
CA ARG A 378 21.91 -3.92 -3.55
C ARG A 378 21.80 -3.40 -4.97
N CYS A 379 21.50 -4.29 -5.90
CA CYS A 379 21.26 -3.95 -7.28
C CYS A 379 20.06 -4.75 -7.79
N LEU A 380 19.16 -4.07 -8.51
CA LEU A 380 18.08 -4.71 -9.24
C LEU A 380 18.52 -4.88 -10.70
N LEU A 381 18.54 -6.11 -11.16
CA LEU A 381 18.89 -6.46 -12.53
C LEU A 381 17.63 -6.86 -13.29
N PRO A 382 17.10 -6.01 -14.19
CA PRO A 382 15.99 -6.37 -15.05
C PRO A 382 16.31 -7.66 -15.81
N ARG A 383 15.31 -8.53 -15.97
CA ARG A 383 15.43 -9.80 -16.69
C ARG A 383 16.03 -9.62 -18.09
N SER A 384 15.67 -8.54 -18.78
CA SER A 384 16.20 -8.21 -20.11
C SER A 384 17.73 -8.04 -20.16
N LEU A 385 18.36 -7.63 -19.05
CA LEU A 385 19.83 -7.56 -18.96
C LEU A 385 20.48 -8.94 -18.74
N LEU A 386 19.70 -9.94 -18.32
CA LEU A 386 20.14 -11.30 -18.03
C LEU A 386 19.93 -12.25 -19.22
N ASP A 387 19.17 -11.86 -20.24
CA ASP A 387 18.80 -12.71 -21.39
C ASP A 387 20.02 -13.33 -22.11
N ASN A 388 21.20 -12.70 -22.01
CA ASN A 388 22.44 -13.14 -22.63
C ASN A 388 23.49 -13.66 -21.64
N GLY A 389 23.10 -13.88 -20.39
CA GLY A 389 23.99 -14.24 -19.29
C GLY A 389 24.88 -13.09 -18.82
N PHE A 390 25.83 -13.40 -17.93
CA PHE A 390 26.67 -12.41 -17.22
C PHE A 390 27.68 -11.67 -18.11
N PHE A 391 27.91 -12.16 -19.33
CA PHE A 391 28.82 -11.57 -20.30
C PHE A 391 28.01 -11.21 -21.55
N GLY A 392 27.65 -9.93 -21.69
CA GLY A 392 26.85 -9.44 -22.81
C GLY A 392 27.41 -9.82 -24.19
N ILE A 393 26.50 -9.96 -25.17
CA ILE A 393 26.76 -10.38 -26.54
C ILE A 393 27.96 -9.64 -27.15
N HIS A 394 28.90 -10.41 -27.70
CA HIS A 394 29.78 -9.90 -28.76
C HIS A 394 28.90 -9.50 -29.94
N SER A 395 28.82 -8.22 -30.28
CA SER A 395 28.44 -7.83 -31.64
C SER A 395 29.57 -8.29 -32.58
N SER A 396 29.54 -9.56 -32.95
CA SER A 396 30.18 -10.00 -34.18
C SER A 396 29.40 -9.36 -35.33
N GLU A 397 30.11 -8.55 -36.11
CA GLU A 397 29.70 -7.99 -37.41
C GLU A 397 28.94 -6.66 -37.37
N ASP A 398 29.69 -5.58 -37.16
CA ASP A 398 29.66 -4.49 -38.14
C ASP A 398 31.03 -3.77 -38.17
N LYS A 399 31.95 -4.36 -38.93
CA LYS A 399 33.09 -3.60 -39.46
C LYS A 399 32.54 -2.71 -40.57
N ASP A 400 32.14 -1.50 -40.21
CA ASP A 400 32.32 -0.28 -41.00
C ASP A 400 31.28 0.78 -40.61
N ASN A 401 31.53 1.46 -39.49
CA ASN A 401 31.19 2.87 -39.40
C ASN A 401 32.03 3.55 -38.31
N LYS A 402 33.14 4.16 -38.73
CA LYS A 402 33.78 5.25 -37.99
C LYS A 402 32.80 6.42 -37.92
N LYS A 403 31.92 6.44 -36.95
CA LYS A 403 31.26 7.67 -36.49
C LYS A 403 31.29 7.74 -34.96
N ASN A 404 32.27 8.52 -34.49
CA ASN A 404 32.30 9.26 -33.24
C ASN A 404 31.37 8.76 -32.13
N ILE A 405 31.79 7.71 -31.42
CA ILE A 405 31.42 7.55 -30.02
C ILE A 405 32.43 8.41 -29.25
N SER A 406 31.94 9.49 -28.64
CA SER A 406 32.73 10.31 -27.73
C SER A 406 33.34 9.42 -26.64
N PRO A 407 34.62 9.61 -26.26
CA PRO A 407 35.15 8.89 -25.12
C PRO A 407 34.49 9.52 -23.89
N PHE A 408 33.47 8.89 -23.33
CA PHE A 408 32.98 9.22 -22.00
C PHE A 408 34.16 9.06 -21.02
N SER A 409 34.86 10.15 -20.72
CA SER A 409 35.79 10.20 -19.62
C SER A 409 34.97 10.33 -18.35
N SER A 410 34.85 9.24 -17.59
CA SER A 410 34.40 9.31 -16.21
C SER A 410 35.52 9.97 -15.40
N TYR A 411 35.22 11.15 -14.85
CA TYR A 411 36.04 11.77 -13.83
C TYR A 411 35.80 11.03 -12.51
N SER A 412 36.88 10.55 -11.90
CA SER A 412 36.90 10.01 -10.54
C SER A 412 37.74 10.94 -9.67
N TRP A 413 37.56 10.87 -8.35
CA TRP A 413 38.36 11.59 -7.35
C TRP A 413 39.89 11.38 -7.55
N SER A 414 40.29 10.27 -8.19
CA SER A 414 41.68 9.95 -8.54
C SER A 414 42.13 10.40 -9.94
N GLY A 415 41.41 11.30 -10.61
CA GLY A 415 41.73 11.79 -11.96
C GLY A 415 41.08 11.03 -13.12
N GLN A 416 41.66 11.16 -14.32
CA GLN A 416 41.11 10.66 -15.58
C GLN A 416 41.36 9.14 -15.73
N ARG A 417 40.38 8.30 -15.38
CA ARG A 417 40.47 6.85 -15.63
C ARG A 417 40.17 6.54 -17.09
N LYS A 418 41.02 5.73 -17.73
CA LYS A 418 40.64 5.02 -18.95
C LYS A 418 39.48 4.09 -18.62
N VAL A 419 38.38 4.24 -19.34
CA VAL A 419 37.22 3.35 -19.22
C VAL A 419 37.69 1.92 -19.50
N PRO A 420 37.48 0.96 -18.59
CA PRO A 420 37.87 -0.41 -18.82
C PRO A 420 37.20 -0.96 -20.09
N SER A 421 37.93 -1.75 -20.88
CA SER A 421 37.44 -2.31 -22.14
C SER A 421 36.26 -3.27 -21.96
N TYR A 422 35.91 -3.64 -20.73
CA TYR A 422 34.73 -4.44 -20.41
C TYR A 422 33.56 -3.61 -19.90
N LEU A 423 33.64 -2.27 -19.81
CA LEU A 423 32.56 -1.46 -19.23
C LEU A 423 31.24 -1.59 -20.00
N HIS A 424 31.30 -1.77 -21.31
CA HIS A 424 30.14 -2.06 -22.16
C HIS A 424 29.60 -3.49 -22.00
N LYS A 425 30.25 -4.33 -21.18
CA LYS A 425 29.85 -5.70 -20.85
C LYS A 425 29.34 -5.82 -19.42
N ILE A 426 29.31 -4.73 -18.65
CA ILE A 426 28.88 -4.73 -17.26
C ILE A 426 27.36 -4.64 -17.21
N VAL A 427 26.74 -5.65 -16.59
CA VAL A 427 25.28 -5.73 -16.37
C VAL A 427 24.82 -4.85 -15.20
N PHE A 428 25.74 -4.50 -14.29
CA PHE A 428 25.44 -3.73 -13.08
C PHE A 428 25.38 -2.20 -13.33
N PRO A 429 24.46 -1.49 -12.65
CA PRO A 429 24.42 -0.03 -12.61
C PRO A 429 25.74 0.58 -12.14
N GLN A 430 26.03 1.80 -12.63
CA GLN A 430 27.27 2.51 -12.31
C GLN A 430 27.43 2.77 -10.80
N GLU A 431 26.34 3.04 -10.09
CA GLU A 431 26.33 3.30 -8.64
C GLU A 431 26.71 2.05 -7.85
N PHE A 432 26.14 0.89 -8.19
CA PHE A 432 26.54 -0.39 -7.60
C PHE A 432 28.00 -0.71 -7.89
N MET A 433 28.46 -0.47 -9.13
CA MET A 433 29.88 -0.64 -9.48
C MET A 433 30.81 0.33 -8.74
N SER A 434 30.36 1.56 -8.44
CA SER A 434 31.10 2.52 -7.64
C SER A 434 31.25 2.02 -6.21
N THR A 435 30.16 1.56 -5.62
CA THR A 435 30.12 0.93 -4.29
C THR A 435 31.09 -0.25 -4.20
N LEU A 436 31.03 -1.18 -5.18
CA LEU A 436 31.98 -2.31 -5.26
C LEU A 436 33.44 -1.85 -5.33
N ARG A 437 33.73 -0.78 -6.07
CA ARG A 437 35.09 -0.24 -6.16
C ARG A 437 35.56 0.33 -4.83
N THR A 438 34.73 1.08 -4.11
CA THR A 438 35.05 1.57 -2.76
C THR A 438 35.38 0.42 -1.82
N ILE A 439 34.60 -0.66 -1.90
CA ILE A 439 34.83 -1.84 -1.07
C ILE A 439 36.17 -2.51 -1.44
N ALA A 440 36.49 -2.58 -2.73
CA ALA A 440 37.72 -3.17 -3.26
C ALA A 440 38.99 -2.29 -3.14
N MET A 441 38.87 -1.02 -2.71
CA MET A 441 40.01 -0.10 -2.59
C MET A 441 41.10 -0.63 -1.66
N GLN A 442 42.36 -0.39 -2.05
CA GLN A 442 43.54 -0.68 -1.24
C GLN A 442 43.87 0.48 -0.30
N ASP A 443 44.63 0.24 0.76
CA ASP A 443 44.91 1.25 1.80
C ASP A 443 45.57 2.53 1.25
N HIS A 444 46.53 2.40 0.32
CA HIS A 444 47.15 3.57 -0.32
C HIS A 444 46.18 4.39 -1.17
N GLU A 445 45.14 3.76 -1.75
CA GLU A 445 44.09 4.47 -2.47
C GLU A 445 43.16 5.21 -1.48
N LEU A 446 42.91 4.62 -0.31
CA LEU A 446 42.15 5.25 0.77
C LEU A 446 42.86 6.49 1.32
N GLU A 447 44.18 6.41 1.52
CA GLU A 447 45.00 7.55 1.96
C GLU A 447 44.94 8.71 0.95
N GLN A 448 45.01 8.42 -0.35
CA GLN A 448 44.86 9.44 -1.39
C GLN A 448 43.47 10.09 -1.37
N VAL A 449 42.42 9.29 -1.23
CA VAL A 449 41.05 9.81 -1.12
C VAL A 449 40.88 10.67 0.12
N ALA A 450 41.42 10.24 1.27
CA ALA A 450 41.38 11.01 2.51
C ALA A 450 42.11 12.35 2.38
N SER A 451 43.27 12.36 1.72
CA SER A 451 44.02 13.60 1.44
C SER A 451 43.20 14.58 0.60
N LEU A 452 42.52 14.10 -0.44
CA LEU A 452 41.69 14.93 -1.32
C LEU A 452 40.44 15.48 -0.63
N LEU A 453 39.85 14.71 0.29
CA LEU A 453 38.69 15.14 1.08
C LEU A 453 39.07 16.11 2.21
N GLY A 454 40.31 16.04 2.71
CA GLY A 454 40.84 16.96 3.73
C GLY A 454 41.33 18.31 3.21
N GLU A 455 41.40 18.49 1.88
CA GLU A 455 41.80 19.74 1.21
C GLU A 455 40.61 20.62 0.77
N VAL A 456 39.36 20.27 1.16
CA VAL A 456 38.13 21.03 0.83
C VAL A 456 37.67 21.93 1.96
#